data_AF-A0A397JQU4-F1
#
_entry.id   AF-A0A397JQU4-F1
#
_cell.length_a   1.000
_cell.length_b   1.000
_cell.length_c   1.000
_cell.angle_alpha   90.00
_cell.angle_beta   90.00
_cell.angle_gamma   90.00
#
_symmetry.space_group_name_H-M   'P 1'
#
loop_
_entity.id
_entity.type
_entity.pdbx_description
1 polymer ?
#
loop_
_entity_poly.entity_id
_entity_poly.type
_entity_poly.pdbx_seq_one_letter_code
_entity_poly.pdbx_strand_id
1 'polypeptide(L)'
;MGLGSWYSVRMSVLKVVKSENLRKTYSQSSRYLWQDIMECVPPPIVEEDEKLPKPKKNKSSKIPAGKTQRIRLFPTQEEKSKLKRWMGTARWTYNRCLVAVEKEGIERTKKALRAQCLNAANFNNTELQWVLETPYDIRDEAMNNLLKSYSSNFAAKQKKFKMKFRSKKDQQQSIAILSKHWDKSKGVYTFLCKMKSAKNLLAELHYDSRLVMNQLGEFYLCIPQPLEIWAKNQGPTQSDAVIALDPGVRTFITGYDPSGQAVEWGKNDISRIYRLSHIYDKIQSTHDSIHRKVHKRKRYKLRRVMLRIHKKIRCLINDCHHKLAK
;
A
#
# COMPACT_ATOMS: atom_id res chain seq x y z
N MET A 1 -2.91 23.31 -18.99
CA MET A 1 -2.91 22.31 -17.89
C MET A 1 -3.72 22.86 -16.70
N GLY A 2 -4.85 22.22 -16.38
CA GLY A 2 -5.37 22.12 -15.00
C GLY A 2 -6.16 23.27 -14.37
N LEU A 3 -7.23 23.76 -15.00
CA LEU A 3 -8.30 24.49 -14.28
C LEU A 3 -8.95 23.52 -13.26
N GLY A 4 -8.45 23.48 -12.01
CA GLY A 4 -9.04 22.68 -10.92
C GLY A 4 -8.08 21.94 -9.98
N SER A 5 -6.76 22.06 -10.13
CA SER A 5 -5.81 21.50 -9.15
C SER A 5 -5.70 22.37 -7.89
N TRP A 6 -5.37 21.76 -6.75
CA TRP A 6 -5.20 22.48 -5.48
C TRP A 6 -3.86 23.19 -5.33
N TYR A 7 -2.93 22.90 -6.25
CA TYR A 7 -1.57 23.43 -6.33
C TYR A 7 -1.36 24.05 -7.72
N SER A 8 -0.42 24.98 -7.79
CA SER A 8 -0.03 25.70 -8.99
C SER A 8 1.04 24.94 -9.78
N VAL A 9 1.02 25.11 -11.10
CA VAL A 9 2.11 24.71 -11.99
C VAL A 9 2.45 25.95 -12.80
N ARG A 10 3.70 26.39 -12.76
CA ARG A 10 4.16 27.58 -13.47
C ARG A 10 5.25 27.19 -14.44
N MET A 11 5.17 27.71 -15.66
CA MET A 11 6.25 27.61 -16.63
C MET A 11 6.86 29.00 -16.77
N SER A 12 8.18 29.07 -16.78
CA SER A 12 8.93 30.31 -17.00
C SER A 12 10.13 30.03 -17.89
N VAL A 13 10.39 30.94 -18.82
CA VAL A 13 11.63 30.94 -19.58
C VAL A 13 12.62 31.78 -18.78
N LEU A 14 13.69 31.16 -18.28
CA LEU A 14 14.79 31.91 -17.70
C LEU A 14 15.49 32.65 -18.84
N LYS A 15 15.60 33.98 -18.73
CA LYS A 15 16.44 34.74 -19.67
C LYS A 15 17.86 34.20 -19.51
N VAL A 16 18.36 33.52 -20.54
CA VAL A 16 19.78 33.19 -20.66
C VAL A 16 20.49 34.53 -20.74
N VAL A 17 21.01 35.00 -19.60
CA VAL A 17 21.98 36.09 -19.59
C VAL A 17 23.17 35.53 -20.36
N LYS A 18 23.47 36.09 -21.54
CA LYS A 18 24.73 35.79 -22.23
C LYS A 18 25.84 35.94 -21.20
N SER A 19 26.65 34.89 -21.02
CA SER A 19 27.79 34.91 -20.13
C SER A 19 28.87 35.82 -20.71
N GLU A 20 28.65 37.13 -20.67
CA GLU A 20 29.71 38.10 -20.82
C GLU A 20 30.37 38.23 -19.44
N ASN A 21 31.49 37.52 -19.30
CA ASN A 21 32.50 37.72 -18.25
C ASN A 21 32.17 37.24 -16.82
N LEU A 22 31.63 36.03 -16.65
CA LEU A 22 31.85 35.32 -15.38
C LEU A 22 33.21 34.62 -15.44
N ARG A 23 34.21 35.17 -14.72
CA ARG A 23 35.49 34.48 -14.47
C ARG A 23 35.18 33.12 -13.86
N LYS A 24 35.43 32.06 -14.64
CA LYS A 24 35.40 30.68 -14.19
C LYS A 24 36.49 30.46 -13.13
N THR A 25 36.16 30.63 -11.85
CA THR A 25 36.99 30.09 -10.77
C THR A 25 36.64 28.61 -10.60
N TYR A 26 37.24 27.75 -11.43
CA TYR A 26 37.29 26.32 -11.13
C TYR A 26 38.39 26.12 -10.09
N SER A 27 38.04 25.56 -8.92
CA SER A 27 39.02 24.89 -8.08
C SER A 27 39.55 23.68 -8.84
N GLN A 28 40.86 23.57 -8.97
CA GLN A 28 41.60 22.53 -9.66
C GLN A 28 41.60 21.21 -8.86
N SER A 29 40.46 20.81 -8.30
CA SER A 29 40.32 19.56 -7.53
C SER A 29 39.31 18.58 -8.16
N SER A 30 38.70 18.91 -9.31
CA SER A 30 37.67 18.08 -9.94
C SER A 30 38.14 17.25 -11.14
N ARG A 31 39.37 17.41 -11.63
CA ARG A 31 39.86 16.57 -12.75
C ARG A 31 40.28 15.16 -12.32
N TYR A 32 40.76 14.99 -11.08
CA TYR A 32 41.21 13.70 -10.58
C TYR A 32 40.06 12.75 -10.18
N LEU A 33 38.89 13.28 -9.80
CA LEU A 33 37.77 12.44 -9.38
C LEU A 33 37.02 11.74 -10.54
N TRP A 34 37.13 12.26 -11.76
CA TRP A 34 36.44 11.68 -12.93
C TRP A 34 37.24 10.55 -13.60
N GLN A 35 38.56 10.52 -13.44
CA GLN A 35 39.40 9.42 -13.93
C GLN A 35 39.24 8.16 -13.05
N ASP A 36 39.18 8.33 -11.73
CA ASP A 36 38.98 7.21 -10.78
C ASP A 36 37.60 6.52 -10.92
N ILE A 37 36.59 7.20 -11.47
CA ILE A 37 35.24 6.63 -11.68
C ILE A 37 35.15 5.89 -13.03
N MET A 38 36.00 6.20 -14.00
CA MET A 38 35.96 5.60 -15.34
C MET A 38 36.88 4.39 -15.54
N GLU A 39 37.82 4.11 -14.63
CA GLU A 39 38.71 2.94 -14.71
C GLU A 39 38.17 1.64 -14.05
N CYS A 40 36.97 1.66 -13.48
CA CYS A 40 36.31 0.43 -13.02
C CYS A 40 35.63 -0.31 -14.19
N VAL A 41 36.42 -0.89 -15.10
CA VAL A 41 35.93 -1.92 -16.03
C VAL A 41 35.62 -3.18 -15.23
N PRO A 42 34.37 -3.68 -15.18
CA PRO A 42 34.10 -4.97 -14.60
C PRO A 42 34.74 -6.05 -15.49
N PRO A 43 35.40 -7.08 -14.93
CA PRO A 43 35.93 -8.16 -15.76
C PRO A 43 34.78 -8.86 -16.50
N PRO A 44 35.04 -9.38 -17.71
CA PRO A 44 34.04 -10.10 -18.48
C PRO A 44 33.58 -11.33 -17.67
N ILE A 45 32.27 -11.47 -17.54
CA ILE A 45 31.64 -12.63 -16.93
C ILE A 45 31.86 -13.79 -17.90
N VAL A 46 32.73 -14.73 -17.51
CA VAL A 46 32.90 -16.02 -18.18
C VAL A 46 31.62 -16.83 -17.92
N GLU A 47 30.94 -17.25 -18.97
CA GLU A 47 29.84 -18.20 -18.89
C GLU A 47 30.40 -19.59 -18.52
N GLU A 48 30.31 -19.98 -17.25
CA GLU A 48 30.43 -21.38 -16.86
C GLU A 48 29.03 -22.01 -16.73
N ASP A 49 28.80 -23.03 -17.55
CA ASP A 49 27.58 -23.84 -17.62
C ASP A 49 27.31 -24.61 -16.31
N GLU A 50 26.62 -24.00 -15.35
CA GLU A 50 25.99 -24.75 -14.26
C GLU A 50 24.65 -25.36 -14.71
N LYS A 51 24.65 -26.69 -14.90
CA LYS A 51 23.46 -27.50 -15.19
C LYS A 51 22.35 -27.29 -14.16
N LEU A 52 21.28 -26.62 -14.57
CA LEU A 52 20.04 -26.43 -13.81
C LEU A 52 19.38 -27.77 -13.42
N PRO A 53 18.93 -27.93 -12.16
CA PRO A 53 18.15 -29.10 -11.75
C PRO A 53 16.72 -29.05 -12.33
N LYS A 54 16.27 -30.19 -12.87
CA LYS A 54 15.00 -30.37 -13.59
C LYS A 54 13.78 -29.85 -12.81
N PRO A 55 12.87 -29.08 -13.43
CA PRO A 55 11.69 -28.55 -12.74
C PRO A 55 10.63 -29.63 -12.50
N LYS A 56 10.22 -29.79 -11.24
CA LYS A 56 9.01 -30.53 -10.88
C LYS A 56 7.77 -29.76 -11.36
N LYS A 57 6.87 -30.49 -12.01
CA LYS A 57 5.74 -30.05 -12.83
C LYS A 57 4.68 -29.19 -12.12
N ASN A 58 4.07 -28.30 -12.93
CA ASN A 58 2.81 -27.55 -12.81
C ASN A 58 2.81 -26.22 -12.02
N LYS A 59 3.42 -25.18 -12.61
CA LYS A 59 3.08 -23.77 -12.33
C LYS A 59 2.08 -23.28 -13.37
N SER A 60 0.92 -22.77 -12.93
CA SER A 60 -0.01 -22.06 -13.80
C SER A 60 0.68 -20.88 -14.50
N SER A 61 0.46 -20.70 -15.80
CA SER A 61 1.00 -19.66 -16.70
C SER A 61 0.61 -18.21 -16.37
N LYS A 62 0.08 -17.94 -15.17
CA LYS A 62 -0.40 -16.60 -14.79
C LYS A 62 0.79 -15.66 -14.59
N ILE A 63 0.76 -14.52 -15.31
CA ILE A 63 1.73 -13.44 -15.15
C ILE A 63 1.73 -12.98 -13.68
N PRO A 64 2.89 -12.77 -13.04
CA PRO A 64 2.90 -12.30 -11.66
C PRO A 64 2.23 -10.92 -11.55
N ALA A 65 1.41 -10.73 -10.51
CA ALA A 65 0.83 -9.43 -10.23
C ALA A 65 1.94 -8.45 -9.80
N GLY A 66 2.11 -7.35 -10.55
CA GLY A 66 3.15 -6.35 -10.32
C GLY A 66 2.61 -4.99 -9.86
N LYS A 67 1.31 -4.76 -9.94
CA LYS A 67 0.64 -3.55 -9.42
C LYS A 67 -0.64 -3.90 -8.67
N THR A 68 -1.15 -2.95 -7.90
CA THR A 68 -2.43 -3.11 -7.18
C THR A 68 -3.33 -1.92 -7.45
N GLN A 69 -4.51 -2.18 -8.01
CA GLN A 69 -5.57 -1.20 -8.13
C GLN A 69 -6.37 -1.15 -6.83
N ARG A 70 -6.39 0.02 -6.18
CA ARG A 70 -7.16 0.23 -4.95
C ARG A 70 -8.42 1.04 -5.22
N ILE A 71 -9.59 0.43 -5.06
CA ILE A 71 -10.90 1.03 -5.31
C ILE A 71 -11.61 1.30 -3.97
N ARG A 72 -12.13 2.51 -3.78
CA ARG A 72 -12.94 2.84 -2.59
C ARG A 72 -14.36 2.28 -2.77
N LEU A 73 -14.87 1.64 -1.72
CA LEU A 73 -16.21 1.07 -1.67
C LEU A 73 -17.11 1.84 -0.70
N PHE A 74 -18.42 1.83 -0.98
CA PHE A 74 -19.47 2.49 -0.21
C PHE A 74 -20.59 1.49 0.12
N PRO A 75 -20.30 0.49 0.98
CA PRO A 75 -21.29 -0.51 1.34
C PRO A 75 -22.47 0.11 2.09
N THR A 76 -23.66 -0.49 1.95
CA THR A 76 -24.84 -0.19 2.76
C THR A 76 -24.59 -0.54 4.23
N GLN A 77 -25.50 -0.14 5.11
CA GLN A 77 -25.34 -0.42 6.55
C GLN A 77 -25.39 -1.93 6.86
N GLU A 78 -26.20 -2.69 6.12
CA GLU A 78 -26.29 -4.15 6.23
C GLU A 78 -25.00 -4.82 5.74
N GLU A 79 -24.55 -4.48 4.55
CA GLU A 79 -23.29 -4.97 3.97
C GLU A 79 -22.10 -4.66 4.90
N LYS A 80 -22.05 -3.45 5.43
CA LYS A 80 -21.02 -3.02 6.38
C LYS A 80 -21.04 -3.84 7.67
N SER A 81 -22.21 -4.18 8.19
CA SER A 81 -22.35 -5.00 9.39
C SER A 81 -21.89 -6.42 9.12
N LYS A 82 -22.27 -6.99 7.98
CA LYS A 82 -21.82 -8.30 7.49
C LYS A 82 -20.30 -8.35 7.32
N LEU A 83 -19.71 -7.38 6.61
CA LEU A 83 -18.25 -7.28 6.41
C LEU A 83 -17.48 -7.12 7.73
N LYS A 84 -18.01 -6.34 8.68
CA LYS A 84 -17.40 -6.21 10.01
C LYS A 84 -17.46 -7.51 10.80
N ARG A 85 -18.55 -8.28 10.68
CA ARG A 85 -18.66 -9.60 11.29
C ARG A 85 -17.61 -10.53 10.71
N TRP A 86 -17.50 -10.60 9.38
CA TRP A 86 -16.47 -11.39 8.69
C TRP A 86 -15.04 -11.01 9.09
N MET A 87 -14.72 -9.71 9.14
CA MET A 87 -13.42 -9.23 9.62
C MET A 87 -13.18 -9.56 11.10
N GLY A 88 -14.24 -9.53 11.92
CA GLY A 88 -14.20 -9.92 13.33
C GLY A 88 -13.87 -11.40 13.50
N THR A 89 -14.54 -12.27 12.77
CA THR A 89 -14.31 -13.71 12.76
C THR A 89 -12.92 -14.02 12.23
N ALA A 90 -12.51 -13.42 11.11
CA ALA A 90 -11.16 -13.60 10.56
C ALA A 90 -10.07 -13.20 11.57
N ARG A 91 -10.25 -12.10 12.31
CA ARG A 91 -9.34 -11.72 13.40
C ARG A 91 -9.32 -12.77 14.51
N TRP A 92 -10.49 -13.22 14.94
CA TRP A 92 -10.60 -14.24 15.99
C TRP A 92 -9.92 -15.54 15.56
N THR A 93 -10.19 -16.04 14.35
CA THR A 93 -9.57 -17.26 13.80
C THR A 93 -8.05 -17.14 13.75
N TYR A 94 -7.51 -16.01 13.25
CA TYR A 94 -6.07 -15.77 13.27
C TYR A 94 -5.49 -15.86 14.69
N ASN A 95 -6.14 -15.21 15.66
CA ASN A 95 -5.67 -15.21 17.04
C ASN A 95 -5.79 -16.59 17.70
N ARG A 96 -6.86 -17.35 17.40
CA ARG A 96 -7.04 -18.71 17.89
C ARG A 96 -5.96 -19.64 17.34
N CYS A 97 -5.66 -19.57 16.05
CA CYS A 97 -4.55 -20.32 15.46
C CYS A 97 -3.20 -19.91 16.07
N LEU A 98 -3.00 -18.64 16.39
CA LEU A 98 -1.77 -18.20 17.06
C LEU A 98 -1.64 -18.80 18.46
N VAL A 99 -2.74 -18.86 19.23
CA VAL A 99 -2.78 -19.57 20.53
C VAL A 99 -2.47 -21.05 20.35
N ALA A 100 -3.07 -21.71 19.35
CA ALA A 100 -2.84 -23.13 19.10
C ALA A 100 -1.36 -23.43 18.81
N VAL A 101 -0.70 -22.57 18.02
CA VAL A 101 0.73 -22.73 17.73
C VAL A 101 1.61 -22.41 18.94
N GLU A 102 1.40 -21.26 19.60
CA GLU A 102 2.32 -20.78 20.64
C GLU A 102 2.10 -21.42 22.02
N LYS A 103 0.84 -21.75 22.37
CA LYS A 103 0.49 -22.26 23.70
C LYS A 103 0.17 -23.75 23.72
N GLU A 104 -0.46 -24.27 22.67
CA GLU A 104 -0.89 -25.66 22.60
C GLU A 104 0.11 -26.55 21.83
N GLY A 105 1.17 -25.96 21.27
CA GLY A 105 2.22 -26.69 20.56
C GLY A 105 1.78 -27.32 19.24
N ILE A 106 0.65 -26.89 18.67
CA ILE A 106 0.13 -27.44 17.41
C ILE A 106 1.08 -27.08 16.25
N GLU A 107 1.32 -28.07 15.40
CA GLU A 107 2.16 -27.89 14.22
C GLU A 107 1.68 -26.75 13.31
N ARG A 108 2.65 -26.05 12.72
CA ARG A 108 2.41 -24.94 11.78
C ARG A 108 2.03 -25.42 10.39
N THR A 109 1.17 -26.43 10.30
CA THR A 109 0.68 -27.00 9.04
C THR A 109 -0.79 -26.66 8.85
N LYS A 110 -1.22 -26.49 7.59
CA LYS A 110 -2.63 -26.21 7.28
C LYS A 110 -3.57 -27.29 7.80
N LYS A 111 -3.15 -28.56 7.69
CA LYS A 111 -3.96 -29.72 8.10
C LYS A 111 -4.22 -29.69 9.61
N ALA A 112 -3.17 -29.54 10.42
CA ALA A 112 -3.28 -29.52 11.88
C ALA A 112 -4.13 -28.34 12.37
N LEU A 113 -3.88 -27.13 11.85
CA LEU A 113 -4.64 -25.95 12.25
C LEU A 113 -6.10 -25.98 11.80
N ARG A 114 -6.41 -26.57 10.64
CA ARG A 114 -7.81 -26.76 10.23
C ARG A 114 -8.55 -27.71 11.17
N ALA A 115 -7.92 -28.84 11.48
CA ALA A 115 -8.47 -29.84 12.38
C ALA A 115 -8.80 -29.26 13.74
N GLN A 116 -7.93 -28.41 14.31
CA GLN A 116 -8.09 -27.85 15.65
C GLN A 116 -8.92 -26.56 15.71
N CYS A 117 -8.85 -25.70 14.69
CA CYS A 117 -9.37 -24.32 14.78
C CYS A 117 -10.50 -23.98 13.81
N LEU A 118 -10.74 -24.76 12.74
CA LEU A 118 -11.65 -24.36 11.65
C LEU A 118 -12.77 -25.36 11.34
N ASN A 119 -12.55 -26.65 11.57
CA ASN A 119 -13.55 -27.68 11.29
C ASN A 119 -14.82 -27.46 12.14
N ALA A 120 -15.98 -27.75 11.55
CA ALA A 120 -17.29 -27.48 12.17
C ALA A 120 -17.44 -28.18 13.54
N ALA A 121 -16.88 -29.38 13.69
CA ALA A 121 -16.90 -30.14 14.94
C ALA A 121 -16.33 -29.37 16.14
N ASN A 122 -15.40 -28.43 15.92
CA ASN A 122 -14.82 -27.61 16.98
C ASN A 122 -15.77 -26.53 17.52
N PHE A 123 -16.90 -26.32 16.84
CA PHE A 123 -17.86 -25.26 17.16
C PHE A 123 -19.18 -25.82 17.68
N ASN A 124 -19.25 -27.12 18.02
CA ASN A 124 -20.47 -27.76 18.52
C ASN A 124 -21.00 -27.11 19.81
N ASN A 125 -20.12 -26.49 20.62
CA ASN A 125 -20.53 -25.69 21.77
C ASN A 125 -21.26 -24.41 21.35
N THR A 126 -22.39 -24.12 22.00
CA THR A 126 -23.29 -22.98 21.72
C THR A 126 -22.59 -21.62 21.68
N GLU A 127 -21.50 -21.42 22.43
CA GLU A 127 -20.80 -20.14 22.54
C GLU A 127 -20.03 -19.70 21.28
N LEU A 128 -19.60 -20.64 20.42
CA LEU A 128 -18.77 -20.33 19.24
C LEU A 128 -19.47 -20.58 17.90
N GLN A 129 -20.76 -20.93 17.92
CA GLN A 129 -21.57 -21.16 16.72
C GLN A 129 -21.57 -19.96 15.76
N TRP A 130 -21.49 -18.73 16.29
CA TRP A 130 -21.41 -17.49 15.50
C TRP A 130 -20.23 -17.45 14.51
N VAL A 131 -19.17 -18.24 14.74
CA VAL A 131 -18.02 -18.35 13.83
C VAL A 131 -18.43 -18.99 12.50
N LEU A 132 -19.38 -19.93 12.53
CA LEU A 132 -19.88 -20.65 11.34
C LEU A 132 -20.73 -19.78 10.43
N GLU A 133 -21.31 -18.67 10.93
CA GLU A 133 -21.99 -17.67 10.10
C GLU A 133 -21.05 -17.01 9.08
N THR A 134 -19.73 -17.02 9.38
CA THR A 134 -18.72 -16.51 8.45
C THR A 134 -18.26 -17.64 7.52
N PRO A 135 -18.26 -17.39 6.19
CA PRO A 135 -17.82 -18.36 5.21
C PRO A 135 -16.47 -19.01 5.54
N TYR A 136 -16.37 -20.32 5.32
CA TYR A 136 -15.17 -21.10 5.62
C TYR A 136 -13.90 -20.51 4.99
N ASP A 137 -13.95 -20.10 3.71
CA ASP A 137 -12.79 -19.55 3.01
C ASP A 137 -12.22 -18.28 3.68
N ILE A 138 -13.06 -17.46 4.34
CA ILE A 138 -12.57 -16.28 5.07
C ILE A 138 -11.79 -16.70 6.31
N ARG A 139 -12.25 -17.75 6.99
CA ARG A 139 -11.58 -18.33 8.17
C ARG A 139 -10.30 -19.04 7.76
N ASP A 140 -10.33 -19.80 6.65
CA ASP A 140 -9.15 -20.46 6.07
C ASP A 140 -8.08 -19.46 5.64
N GLU A 141 -8.48 -18.37 4.97
CA GLU A 141 -7.53 -17.33 4.60
C GLU A 141 -6.98 -16.56 5.81
N ALA A 142 -7.74 -16.45 6.90
CA ALA A 142 -7.22 -15.90 8.15
C ALA A 142 -6.11 -16.77 8.75
N MET A 143 -6.28 -18.09 8.76
CA MET A 143 -5.24 -19.06 9.13
C MET A 143 -4.05 -19.00 8.15
N ASN A 144 -4.30 -18.97 6.84
CA ASN A 144 -3.25 -18.87 5.83
C ASN A 144 -2.43 -17.58 6.00
N ASN A 145 -3.04 -16.48 6.44
CA ASN A 145 -2.31 -15.25 6.75
C ASN A 145 -1.33 -15.43 7.93
N LEU A 146 -1.67 -16.22 8.96
CA LEU A 146 -0.74 -16.53 10.05
C LEU A 146 0.45 -17.34 9.53
N LEU A 147 0.18 -18.42 8.78
CA LEU A 147 1.22 -19.26 8.21
C LEU A 147 2.13 -18.48 7.25
N LYS A 148 1.56 -17.66 6.36
CA LYS A 148 2.31 -16.76 5.48
C LYS A 148 3.20 -15.80 6.25
N SER A 149 2.74 -15.29 7.40
CA SER A 149 3.54 -14.39 8.25
C SER A 149 4.73 -15.12 8.88
N TYR A 150 4.58 -16.38 9.30
CA TYR A 150 5.71 -17.21 9.72
C TYR A 150 6.68 -17.44 8.56
N SER A 151 6.18 -17.92 7.42
CA SER A 151 6.99 -18.20 6.23
C SER A 151 7.78 -16.98 5.75
N SER A 152 7.17 -15.78 5.76
CA SER A 152 7.87 -14.56 5.34
C SER A 152 8.99 -14.16 6.31
N ASN A 153 8.79 -14.32 7.61
CA ASN A 153 9.83 -14.01 8.60
C ASN A 153 11.00 -15.01 8.52
N PHE A 154 10.72 -16.29 8.27
CA PHE A 154 11.74 -17.29 8.04
C PHE A 154 12.52 -17.04 6.74
N ALA A 155 11.82 -16.71 5.64
CA ALA A 155 12.46 -16.35 4.38
C ALA A 155 13.34 -15.10 4.52
N ALA A 156 12.94 -14.14 5.35
CA ALA A 156 13.72 -12.95 5.69
C ALA A 156 14.89 -13.22 6.66
N LYS A 157 15.16 -14.49 7.03
CA LYS A 157 16.22 -14.92 7.96
C LYS A 157 16.21 -14.16 9.29
N GLN A 158 15.03 -13.76 9.79
CA GLN A 158 14.94 -13.09 11.09
C GLN A 158 15.29 -14.06 12.22
N LYS A 159 16.42 -13.81 12.90
CA LYS A 159 16.95 -14.68 13.97
C LYS A 159 15.98 -14.83 15.16
N LYS A 160 15.22 -13.79 15.49
CA LYS A 160 14.23 -13.79 16.57
C LYS A 160 13.04 -12.93 16.15
N PHE A 161 11.84 -13.52 16.12
CA PHE A 161 10.60 -12.78 15.93
C PHE A 161 9.49 -13.37 16.79
N LYS A 162 8.52 -12.53 17.14
CA LYS A 162 7.33 -12.92 17.89
C LYS A 162 6.09 -12.48 17.13
N MET A 163 5.17 -13.42 16.93
CA MET A 163 3.89 -13.12 16.32
C MET A 163 3.01 -12.38 17.33
N LYS A 164 2.20 -11.45 16.85
CA LYS A 164 1.32 -10.63 17.68
C LYS A 164 -0.14 -10.93 17.36
N PHE A 165 -0.98 -10.91 18.40
CA PHE A 165 -2.42 -10.93 18.21
C PHE A 165 -2.88 -9.71 17.40
N ARG A 166 -3.82 -9.96 16.50
CA ARG A 166 -4.54 -8.92 15.78
C ARG A 166 -5.57 -8.28 16.70
N SER A 167 -5.74 -6.98 16.58
CA SER A 167 -6.68 -6.19 17.38
C SER A 167 -7.76 -5.54 16.52
N LYS A 168 -8.93 -5.29 17.13
CA LYS A 168 -9.95 -4.43 16.53
C LYS A 168 -9.49 -2.98 16.36
N LYS A 169 -8.44 -2.60 17.10
CA LYS A 169 -7.85 -1.25 17.11
C LYS A 169 -6.69 -1.10 16.11
N ASP A 170 -6.33 -2.16 15.37
CA ASP A 170 -5.29 -2.10 14.35
C ASP A 170 -5.61 -0.99 13.33
N GLN A 171 -4.57 -0.45 12.69
CA GLN A 171 -4.70 0.63 11.70
C GLN A 171 -5.61 0.24 10.53
N GLN A 172 -5.65 -1.05 10.23
CA GLN A 172 -6.41 -1.62 9.14
C GLN A 172 -6.79 -3.07 9.47
N GLN A 173 -7.97 -3.46 9.03
CA GLN A 173 -8.46 -4.83 9.07
C GLN A 173 -8.72 -5.29 7.64
N SER A 174 -8.45 -6.56 7.35
CA SER A 174 -8.61 -7.06 5.99
C SER A 174 -9.03 -8.51 5.94
N ILE A 175 -9.77 -8.86 4.89
CA ILE A 175 -10.12 -10.23 4.51
C ILE A 175 -9.77 -10.46 3.04
N ALA A 176 -9.44 -11.70 2.70
CA ALA A 176 -9.24 -12.09 1.31
C ALA A 176 -10.60 -12.33 0.64
N ILE A 177 -10.72 -11.88 -0.59
CA ILE A 177 -11.84 -12.17 -1.49
C ILE A 177 -11.26 -13.02 -2.61
N LEU A 178 -11.57 -14.31 -2.57
CA LEU A 178 -11.07 -15.26 -3.56
C LEU A 178 -11.74 -14.98 -4.91
N SER A 179 -10.96 -15.02 -6.00
CA SER A 179 -11.48 -14.78 -7.36
C SER A 179 -12.64 -15.71 -7.70
N LYS A 180 -12.59 -16.96 -7.23
CA LYS A 180 -13.65 -17.97 -7.40
C LYS A 180 -15.02 -17.55 -6.85
N HIS A 181 -15.11 -16.53 -6.00
CA HIS A 181 -16.37 -16.03 -5.43
C HIS A 181 -16.86 -14.75 -6.08
N TRP A 182 -16.06 -14.17 -6.95
CA TRP A 182 -16.42 -12.94 -7.66
C TRP A 182 -17.44 -13.22 -8.75
N ASP A 183 -18.32 -12.25 -8.98
CA ASP A 183 -19.33 -12.26 -10.05
C ASP A 183 -20.24 -13.50 -10.10
N LYS A 184 -20.48 -14.14 -8.95
CA LYS A 184 -21.46 -15.21 -8.85
C LYS A 184 -22.87 -14.65 -8.71
N SER A 185 -23.83 -15.27 -9.40
CA SER A 185 -25.26 -14.93 -9.33
C SER A 185 -25.91 -15.38 -8.03
N LYS A 186 -25.40 -16.44 -7.40
CA LYS A 186 -25.90 -17.02 -6.15
C LYS A 186 -24.80 -17.15 -5.09
N GLY A 187 -25.20 -17.10 -3.82
CA GLY A 187 -24.32 -17.33 -2.68
C GLY A 187 -24.05 -16.10 -1.82
N VAL A 188 -23.33 -16.33 -0.72
CA VAL A 188 -23.12 -15.33 0.35
C VAL A 188 -22.24 -14.14 -0.06
N TYR A 189 -21.50 -14.26 -1.17
CA TYR A 189 -20.56 -13.25 -1.70
C TYR A 189 -21.14 -12.37 -2.81
N THR A 190 -22.35 -12.66 -3.30
CA THR A 190 -23.01 -11.98 -4.44
C THR A 190 -23.07 -10.46 -4.31
N PHE A 191 -23.23 -9.95 -3.09
CA PHE A 191 -23.28 -8.51 -2.84
C PHE A 191 -21.97 -7.81 -3.20
N LEU A 192 -20.83 -8.51 -3.21
CA LEU A 192 -19.51 -7.88 -3.33
C LEU A 192 -19.29 -7.15 -4.65
N CYS A 193 -19.72 -7.73 -5.78
CA CYS A 193 -19.61 -7.10 -7.11
C CYS A 193 -20.71 -6.04 -7.36
N LYS A 194 -21.75 -6.00 -6.51
CA LYS A 194 -22.88 -5.05 -6.60
C LYS A 194 -22.72 -3.82 -5.69
N MET A 195 -21.72 -3.82 -4.80
CA MET A 195 -21.49 -2.70 -3.89
C MET A 195 -21.18 -1.41 -4.64
N LYS A 196 -21.75 -0.29 -4.17
CA LYS A 196 -21.39 1.04 -4.66
C LYS A 196 -19.90 1.29 -4.47
N SER A 197 -19.27 1.91 -5.47
CA SER A 197 -17.82 2.09 -5.52
C SER A 197 -17.46 3.41 -6.21
N ALA A 198 -16.24 3.90 -5.96
CA ALA A 198 -15.76 5.15 -6.55
C ALA A 198 -15.37 5.03 -8.04
N LYS A 199 -15.21 3.79 -8.51
CA LYS A 199 -14.95 3.42 -9.90
C LYS A 199 -15.68 2.12 -10.15
N ASN A 200 -16.17 1.90 -11.38
CA ASN A 200 -16.81 0.66 -11.76
C ASN A 200 -15.93 -0.53 -11.38
N LEU A 201 -16.56 -1.52 -10.74
CA LEU A 201 -15.89 -2.76 -10.38
C LEU A 201 -15.65 -3.58 -11.64
N LEU A 202 -14.55 -4.35 -11.63
CA LEU A 202 -14.23 -5.24 -12.75
C LEU A 202 -15.28 -6.34 -12.84
N ALA A 203 -15.66 -6.71 -14.06
CA ALA A 203 -16.52 -7.86 -14.31
C ALA A 203 -15.87 -9.15 -13.79
N GLU A 204 -14.56 -9.33 -14.07
CA GLU A 204 -13.81 -10.50 -13.62
C GLU A 204 -12.63 -10.12 -12.71
N LEU A 205 -12.31 -10.99 -11.75
CA LEU A 205 -11.07 -10.95 -10.97
C LEU A 205 -10.16 -12.12 -11.35
N HIS A 206 -9.03 -11.84 -12.01
CA HIS A 206 -8.06 -12.89 -12.35
C HIS A 206 -7.22 -13.38 -11.14
N TYR A 207 -7.12 -12.54 -10.10
CA TYR A 207 -6.35 -12.78 -8.86
C TYR A 207 -7.23 -12.61 -7.63
N ASP A 208 -6.89 -13.34 -6.57
CA ASP A 208 -7.48 -13.11 -5.25
C ASP A 208 -7.22 -11.66 -4.80
N SER A 209 -8.29 -11.00 -4.39
CA SER A 209 -8.25 -9.60 -3.97
C SER A 209 -8.32 -9.48 -2.46
N ARG A 210 -8.03 -8.29 -1.94
CA ARG A 210 -8.10 -8.02 -0.50
C ARG A 210 -9.06 -6.88 -0.22
N LEU A 211 -10.07 -7.15 0.59
CA LEU A 211 -10.97 -6.14 1.13
C LEU A 211 -10.38 -5.58 2.41
N VAL A 212 -10.15 -4.27 2.47
CA VAL A 212 -9.51 -3.57 3.59
C VAL A 212 -10.45 -2.52 4.18
N MET A 213 -10.56 -2.47 5.50
CA MET A 213 -11.23 -1.42 6.25
C MET A 213 -10.22 -0.64 7.10
N ASN A 214 -10.19 0.69 6.96
CA ASN A 214 -9.34 1.56 7.77
C ASN A 214 -9.99 1.94 9.11
N GLN A 215 -9.24 2.63 9.98
CA GLN A 215 -9.78 3.14 11.26
C GLN A 215 -10.93 4.15 11.15
N LEU A 216 -11.12 4.78 9.99
CA LEU A 216 -12.28 5.64 9.72
C LEU A 216 -13.54 4.81 9.39
N GLY A 217 -13.40 3.50 9.17
CA GLY A 217 -14.48 2.60 8.77
C GLY A 217 -14.82 2.68 7.28
N GLU A 218 -13.85 3.11 6.48
CA GLU A 218 -13.95 3.19 5.02
C GLU A 218 -13.37 1.92 4.41
N PHE A 219 -14.04 1.40 3.38
CA PHE A 219 -13.71 0.15 2.74
C PHE A 219 -12.98 0.39 1.41
N TYR A 220 -12.02 -0.48 1.14
CA TYR A 220 -11.24 -0.47 -0.08
C TYR A 220 -11.07 -1.90 -0.60
N LEU A 221 -11.29 -2.10 -1.89
CA LEU A 221 -10.92 -3.32 -2.58
C LEU A 221 -9.55 -3.13 -3.23
N CYS A 222 -8.58 -3.95 -2.84
CA CYS A 222 -7.25 -3.99 -3.41
C CYS A 222 -7.18 -5.17 -4.38
N ILE A 223 -7.12 -4.87 -5.68
CA ILE A 223 -7.12 -5.83 -6.78
C ILE A 223 -5.70 -5.92 -7.34
N PRO A 224 -5.01 -7.06 -7.17
CA PRO A 224 -3.72 -7.28 -7.83
C PRO A 224 -3.91 -7.37 -9.35
N GLN A 225 -3.00 -6.75 -10.10
CA GLN A 225 -2.98 -6.76 -11.56
C GLN A 225 -1.55 -6.97 -12.06
N PRO A 226 -1.37 -7.59 -13.24
CA PRO A 226 -0.08 -7.63 -13.92
C PRO A 226 0.43 -6.20 -14.14
N LEU A 227 1.72 -6.00 -13.95
CA LEU A 227 2.38 -4.78 -14.37
C LEU A 227 2.88 -5.00 -15.79
N GLU A 228 2.31 -4.28 -16.75
CA GLU A 228 2.85 -4.21 -18.10
C GLU A 228 4.20 -3.50 -18.02
N ILE A 229 5.28 -4.23 -18.29
CA ILE A 229 6.62 -3.68 -18.39
C ILE A 229 6.80 -3.30 -19.86
N TRP A 230 6.85 -2.01 -20.13
CA TRP A 230 7.17 -1.50 -21.46
C TRP A 230 8.70 -1.53 -21.57
N ALA A 231 9.24 -2.36 -22.46
CA ALA A 231 10.67 -2.60 -22.57
C ALA A 231 11.45 -1.33 -22.95
N LYS A 232 12.69 -1.27 -22.45
CA LYS A 232 13.67 -0.17 -22.47
C LYS A 232 13.89 0.40 -23.88
N ASN A 233 13.68 1.72 -24.01
CA ASN A 233 14.33 2.71 -24.90
C ASN A 233 13.38 3.91 -25.08
N GLN A 234 12.95 4.52 -23.97
CA GLN A 234 12.05 5.68 -23.96
C GLN A 234 12.79 7.03 -23.97
N GLY A 235 14.13 7.01 -24.07
CA GLY A 235 14.86 8.23 -24.36
C GLY A 235 14.56 8.65 -25.79
N PRO A 236 14.18 9.90 -26.05
CA PRO A 236 14.14 10.40 -27.42
C PRO A 236 15.51 10.17 -28.07
N THR A 237 15.54 9.74 -29.33
CA THR A 237 16.79 9.57 -30.11
C THR A 237 17.57 10.89 -30.26
N GLN A 238 16.92 12.02 -29.95
CA GLN A 238 17.50 13.36 -29.92
C GLN A 238 17.99 13.70 -28.51
N SER A 239 19.24 14.19 -28.43
CA SER A 239 19.97 14.57 -27.20
C SER A 239 19.34 15.71 -26.39
N ASP A 240 18.35 16.41 -26.95
CA ASP A 240 17.92 17.72 -26.44
C ASP A 240 16.67 17.66 -25.53
N ALA A 241 16.07 16.49 -25.35
CA ALA A 241 14.90 16.31 -24.50
C ALA A 241 15.26 15.72 -23.12
N VAL A 242 16.21 16.38 -22.45
CA VAL A 242 16.59 16.09 -21.06
C VAL A 242 15.98 17.17 -20.16
N ILE A 243 15.38 16.77 -19.04
CA ILE A 243 14.94 17.67 -17.97
C ILE A 243 15.55 17.23 -16.65
N ALA A 244 16.18 18.15 -15.94
CA ALA A 244 16.64 17.94 -14.58
C ALA A 244 15.49 18.22 -13.60
N LEU A 245 15.22 17.31 -12.67
CA LEU A 245 14.21 17.48 -11.63
C LEU A 245 14.88 17.73 -10.27
N ASP A 246 14.63 18.90 -9.69
CA ASP A 246 15.10 19.28 -8.36
C ASP A 246 13.94 19.31 -7.36
N PRO A 247 13.85 18.37 -6.41
CA PRO A 247 12.81 18.36 -5.39
C PRO A 247 13.10 19.40 -4.31
N GLY A 248 12.07 20.16 -3.91
CA GLY A 248 12.18 21.21 -2.91
C GLY A 248 11.04 21.23 -1.89
N VAL A 249 11.21 22.06 -0.86
CA VAL A 249 10.19 22.22 0.20
C VAL A 249 9.15 23.29 -0.16
N ARG A 250 9.61 24.44 -0.66
CA ARG A 250 8.72 25.57 -1.04
C ARG A 250 8.09 25.36 -2.41
N THR A 251 8.88 24.81 -3.34
CA THR A 251 8.44 24.32 -4.65
C THR A 251 8.66 22.82 -4.61
N PHE A 252 7.61 22.03 -4.78
CA PHE A 252 7.68 20.59 -4.57
C PHE A 252 8.68 19.92 -5.52
N ILE A 253 8.60 20.25 -6.82
CA ILE A 253 9.59 19.86 -7.83
C ILE A 253 9.78 21.02 -8.81
N THR A 254 11.02 21.30 -9.16
CA THR A 254 11.40 22.19 -10.26
C THR A 254 12.02 21.38 -11.38
N GLY A 255 11.47 21.46 -12.58
CA GLY A 255 12.08 20.94 -13.79
C GLY A 255 12.87 22.03 -14.51
N TYR A 256 14.09 21.74 -14.96
CA TYR A 256 14.89 22.63 -15.81
C TYR A 256 15.38 21.90 -17.04
N ASP A 257 15.21 22.48 -18.23
CA ASP A 257 15.76 21.95 -19.47
C ASP A 257 16.97 22.77 -19.97
N PRO A 258 17.85 22.20 -20.82
CA PRO A 258 18.98 22.92 -21.40
C PRO A 258 18.60 24.15 -22.24
N SER A 259 17.34 24.27 -22.69
CA SER A 259 16.84 25.42 -23.45
C SER A 259 16.55 26.65 -22.58
N GLY A 260 16.68 26.51 -21.24
CA GLY A 260 16.42 27.58 -20.28
C GLY A 260 14.98 27.64 -19.80
N GLN A 261 14.13 26.66 -20.14
CA GLN A 261 12.79 26.58 -19.60
C GLN A 261 12.83 25.95 -18.21
N ALA A 262 12.06 26.55 -17.29
CA ALA A 262 11.83 26.04 -15.95
C ALA A 262 10.34 25.79 -15.73
N VAL A 263 10.02 24.65 -15.12
CA VAL A 263 8.67 24.28 -14.70
C VAL A 263 8.63 24.08 -13.19
N GLU A 264 7.91 24.94 -12.48
CA GLU A 264 7.77 24.90 -11.03
C GLU A 264 6.43 24.26 -10.63
N TRP A 265 6.48 23.14 -9.94
CA TRP A 265 5.30 22.46 -9.41
C TRP A 265 5.09 22.77 -7.93
N GLY A 266 3.91 23.30 -7.60
CA GLY A 266 3.46 23.53 -6.23
C GLY A 266 4.17 24.68 -5.50
N LYS A 267 4.61 25.71 -6.22
CA LYS A 267 5.32 26.87 -5.64
C LYS A 267 4.48 27.57 -4.58
N ASN A 268 4.94 27.52 -3.33
CA ASN A 268 4.32 28.07 -2.12
C ASN A 268 2.96 27.44 -1.73
N ASP A 269 2.54 26.36 -2.38
CA ASP A 269 1.26 25.69 -2.11
C ASP A 269 1.30 24.79 -0.87
N ILE A 270 2.51 24.46 -0.39
CA ILE A 270 2.74 23.69 0.84
C ILE A 270 2.08 24.34 2.08
N SER A 271 1.84 25.66 2.05
CA SER A 271 1.11 26.40 3.08
C SER A 271 -0.25 25.80 3.42
N ARG A 272 -0.94 25.19 2.44
CA ARG A 272 -2.21 24.48 2.67
C ARG A 272 -2.02 23.23 3.52
N ILE A 273 -0.94 22.48 3.30
CA ILE A 273 -0.59 21.31 4.10
C ILE A 273 -0.18 21.74 5.50
N TYR A 274 0.65 22.78 5.64
CA TYR A 274 1.05 23.31 6.96
C TYR A 274 -0.14 23.77 7.80
N ARG A 275 -1.13 24.45 7.20
CA ARG A 275 -2.37 24.81 7.92
C ARG A 275 -3.11 23.59 8.47
N LEU A 276 -3.18 22.50 7.68
CA LEU A 276 -3.81 21.26 8.15
C LEU A 276 -2.98 20.58 9.25
N SER A 277 -1.65 20.59 9.14
CA SER A 277 -0.74 20.06 10.17
C SER A 277 -0.90 20.83 11.49
N HIS A 278 -0.93 22.16 11.44
CA HIS A 278 -1.14 22.97 12.64
C HIS A 278 -2.48 22.68 13.33
N ILE A 279 -3.56 22.49 12.55
CA ILE A 279 -4.85 22.08 13.10
C ILE A 279 -4.76 20.68 13.73
N TYR A 280 -4.05 19.75 13.09
CA TYR A 280 -3.81 18.41 13.63
C TYR A 280 -3.08 18.49 14.98
N ASP A 281 -2.02 19.29 15.08
CA ASP A 281 -1.20 19.43 16.28
C ASP A 281 -1.98 20.03 17.44
N LYS A 282 -2.81 21.06 17.17
CA LYS A 282 -3.71 21.63 18.18
C LYS A 282 -4.70 20.61 18.73
N ILE A 283 -5.27 19.77 17.85
CA ILE A 283 -6.19 18.69 18.25
C ILE A 283 -5.45 17.59 19.01
N GLN A 284 -4.23 17.25 18.60
CA GLN A 284 -3.39 16.28 19.27
C GLN A 284 -3.05 16.73 20.69
N SER A 285 -2.57 17.97 20.86
CA SER A 285 -2.29 18.56 22.17
C SER A 285 -3.53 18.51 23.09
N THR A 286 -4.70 18.87 22.55
CA THR A 286 -5.97 18.76 23.29
C THR A 286 -6.34 17.30 23.62
N HIS A 287 -6.06 16.35 22.73
CA HIS A 287 -6.32 14.94 22.97
C HIS A 287 -5.43 14.38 24.08
N ASP A 288 -4.16 14.78 24.11
CA ASP A 288 -3.12 14.25 24.99
C ASP A 288 -3.22 14.82 26.41
N SER A 289 -3.69 16.07 26.56
CA SER A 289 -3.99 16.67 27.87
C SER A 289 -5.25 16.11 28.56
N ILE A 290 -6.10 15.38 27.83
CA ILE A 290 -7.30 14.77 28.40
C ILE A 290 -6.93 13.46 29.09
N HIS A 291 -6.90 13.49 30.41
CA HIS A 291 -6.67 12.30 31.23
C HIS A 291 -8.00 11.68 31.71
N ARG A 292 -7.91 10.59 32.48
CA ARG A 292 -9.04 9.87 33.12
C ARG A 292 -9.95 9.08 32.17
N LYS A 293 -10.56 8.00 32.71
CA LYS A 293 -11.43 7.09 31.94
C LYS A 293 -12.76 7.74 31.53
N VAL A 294 -13.29 8.67 32.33
CA VAL A 294 -14.57 9.37 32.07
C VAL A 294 -14.57 10.11 30.73
N HIS A 295 -13.43 10.64 30.28
CA HIS A 295 -13.32 11.38 29.02
C HIS A 295 -13.00 10.50 27.80
N LYS A 296 -13.12 9.16 27.90
CA LYS A 296 -12.84 8.22 26.79
C LYS A 296 -13.62 8.55 25.52
N ARG A 297 -14.89 8.96 25.63
CA ARG A 297 -15.72 9.32 24.45
C ARG A 297 -15.18 10.57 23.74
N LYS A 298 -14.72 11.58 24.49
CA LYS A 298 -14.11 12.80 23.95
C LYS A 298 -12.80 12.47 23.23
N ARG A 299 -11.90 11.70 23.86
CA ARG A 299 -10.65 11.22 23.23
C ARG A 299 -10.89 10.43 21.94
N TYR A 300 -11.88 9.54 21.94
CA TYR A 300 -12.25 8.80 20.74
C TYR A 300 -12.69 9.72 19.60
N LYS A 301 -13.53 10.74 19.89
CA LYS A 301 -13.95 11.73 18.88
C LYS A 301 -12.76 12.52 18.33
N LEU A 302 -11.88 13.03 19.19
CA LEU A 302 -10.68 13.78 18.76
C LEU A 302 -9.77 12.93 17.86
N ARG A 303 -9.50 11.68 18.26
CA ARG A 303 -8.73 10.72 17.44
C ARG A 303 -9.35 10.53 16.04
N ARG A 304 -10.69 10.45 15.96
CA ARG A 304 -11.39 10.33 14.67
C ARG A 304 -11.22 11.58 13.80
N VAL A 305 -11.20 12.78 14.40
CA VAL A 305 -10.93 14.03 13.68
C VAL A 305 -9.48 14.07 13.18
N MET A 306 -8.51 13.73 14.04
CA MET A 306 -7.10 13.63 13.67
C MET A 306 -6.88 12.69 12.46
N LEU A 307 -7.52 11.52 12.47
CA LEU A 307 -7.45 10.56 11.35
C LEU A 307 -8.02 11.14 10.04
N ARG A 308 -9.06 11.98 10.10
CA ARG A 308 -9.64 12.64 8.91
C ARG A 308 -8.70 13.70 8.36
N ILE A 309 -8.09 14.52 9.22
CA ILE A 309 -7.11 15.54 8.80
C ILE A 309 -5.90 14.87 8.16
N HIS A 310 -5.34 13.87 8.83
CA HIS A 310 -4.20 13.12 8.31
C HIS A 310 -4.53 12.44 6.97
N LYS A 311 -5.75 11.88 6.81
CA LYS A 311 -6.22 11.38 5.52
C LYS A 311 -6.27 12.49 4.46
N LYS A 312 -6.81 13.66 4.79
CA LYS A 312 -6.91 14.81 3.86
C LYS A 312 -5.52 15.24 3.38
N ILE A 313 -4.55 15.35 4.28
CA ILE A 313 -3.15 15.65 3.94
C ILE A 313 -2.61 14.62 2.94
N ARG A 314 -2.72 13.32 3.24
CA ARG A 314 -2.26 12.27 2.32
C ARG A 314 -2.96 12.31 0.96
N CYS A 315 -4.26 12.61 0.91
CA CYS A 315 -4.98 12.74 -0.36
C CYS A 315 -4.45 13.91 -1.19
N LEU A 316 -4.16 15.06 -0.58
CA LEU A 316 -3.58 16.21 -1.28
C LEU A 316 -2.19 15.87 -1.84
N ILE A 317 -1.33 15.27 -1.01
CA ILE A 317 0.02 14.82 -1.42
C ILE A 317 -0.08 13.82 -2.58
N ASN A 318 -0.85 12.75 -2.41
CA ASN A 318 -1.00 11.72 -3.45
C ASN A 318 -1.58 12.28 -4.75
N ASP A 319 -2.51 13.25 -4.69
CA ASP A 319 -3.05 13.90 -5.88
C ASP A 319 -1.95 14.65 -6.65
N CYS A 320 -1.10 15.40 -5.95
CA CYS A 320 0.04 16.11 -6.55
C CYS A 320 1.04 15.14 -7.18
N HIS A 321 1.50 14.12 -6.42
CA HIS A 321 2.44 13.11 -6.94
C HIS A 321 1.89 12.35 -8.15
N HIS A 322 0.62 11.92 -8.12
CA HIS A 322 0.05 11.18 -9.24
C HIS A 322 -0.16 12.02 -10.50
N LYS A 323 -0.38 13.33 -10.36
CA LYS A 323 -0.53 14.24 -11.50
C LYS A 323 0.82 14.69 -12.05
N LEU A 324 1.86 14.75 -11.22
CA LEU A 324 3.23 14.99 -11.66
C LEU A 324 3.78 13.81 -12.47
N ALA A 325 3.51 12.58 -12.03
CA ALA A 325 3.99 11.37 -12.69
C ALA A 325 3.25 11.03 -14.00
N LYS A 326 2.25 11.82 -14.38
CA LYS A 326 1.44 11.66 -15.58
C LYS A 326 1.79 12.75 -16.58
#